data_AF-A0A1V4M917-F1
#
_entry.id   AF-A0A1V4M917-F1
#
_cell.length_a   1.000
_cell.length_b   1.000
_cell.length_c   1.000
_cell.angle_alpha   90.00
_cell.angle_beta   90.00
_cell.angle_gamma   90.00
#
_symmetry.space_group_name_H-M   'P 1'
#
loop_
_entity.id
_entity.type
_entity.pdbx_description
1 polymer ?
#
loop_
_entity_poly.entity_id
_entity_poly.type
_entity_poly.pdbx_seq_one_letter_code
_entity_poly.pdbx_strand_id
1 'polypeptide(L)'
;MPDLGLGSAFSLVFGLYNPGITPIDFILPAGAFFQAGASDVQPMLIATDICLTVAPGYIKFLVPTYCMDGYAHAPSSEDTFAISGIAQQACIAEILDLIRGKEDISHTDSYIIQEAVWTCMEFGSITEDQRTDLQNL
;
A
#
# COMPACT_ATOMS: atom_id res chain seq x y z
N MET A 1 -23.59 11.74 4.99
CA MET A 1 -23.29 10.46 4.31
C MET A 1 -23.09 9.43 5.40
N PRO A 2 -23.59 8.19 5.27
CA PRO A 2 -23.44 7.21 6.33
C PRO A 2 -21.95 6.88 6.47
N ASP A 3 -21.53 6.76 7.73
CA ASP A 3 -20.25 6.25 8.18
C ASP A 3 -20.08 4.82 7.63
N LEU A 4 -19.41 4.71 6.47
CA LEU A 4 -18.88 3.45 5.99
C LEU A 4 -17.62 3.24 6.83
N GLY A 5 -17.63 2.27 7.75
CA GLY A 5 -16.46 1.84 8.50
C GLY A 5 -15.38 1.29 7.57
N LEU A 6 -14.74 2.18 6.81
CA LEU A 6 -13.71 1.94 5.83
C LEU A 6 -12.40 1.84 6.61
N GLY A 7 -11.94 0.61 6.82
CA GLY A 7 -10.59 0.36 7.31
C GLY A 7 -9.60 1.16 6.46
N SER A 8 -8.91 2.10 7.10
CA SER A 8 -8.07 3.12 6.48
C SER A 8 -6.79 2.58 5.85
N ALA A 9 -6.42 1.33 6.15
CA ALA A 9 -5.32 0.60 5.54
C ALA A 9 -5.47 -0.88 5.94
N PHE A 10 -5.07 -1.79 5.07
CA PHE A 10 -5.06 -3.22 5.37
C PHE A 10 -3.63 -3.71 5.34
N SER A 11 -3.32 -4.71 6.18
CA SER A 11 -2.02 -5.38 6.11
C SER A 11 -2.14 -6.67 5.33
N LEU A 12 -1.29 -6.83 4.32
CA LEU A 12 -1.12 -8.09 3.62
C LEU A 12 0.01 -8.89 4.28
N VAL A 13 -0.16 -10.21 4.38
CA VAL A 13 0.89 -11.12 4.86
C VAL A 13 1.70 -11.61 3.67
N PHE A 14 2.98 -11.24 3.62
CA PHE A 14 3.90 -11.72 2.60
C PHE A 14 4.72 -12.89 3.12
N GLY A 15 4.83 -13.92 2.29
CA GLY A 15 5.75 -15.03 2.49
C GLY A 15 6.94 -14.90 1.56
N LEU A 16 8.15 -14.93 2.10
CA LEU A 16 9.37 -14.85 1.32
C LEU A 16 10.29 -16.04 1.65
N TYR A 17 10.83 -16.66 0.61
CA TYR A 17 11.77 -17.77 0.73
C TYR A 17 13.14 -17.38 0.18
N ASN A 18 14.15 -17.40 1.03
CA ASN A 18 15.55 -17.30 0.64
C ASN A 18 16.14 -18.73 0.55
N PRO A 19 16.34 -19.30 -0.66
CA PRO A 19 16.89 -20.64 -0.85
C PRO A 19 18.42 -20.70 -0.63
N GLY A 20 19.08 -19.56 -0.42
CA GLY A 20 20.51 -19.46 -0.23
C GLY A 20 20.99 -19.92 1.15
N ILE A 21 22.26 -19.66 1.42
CA ILE A 21 22.92 -19.96 2.71
C ILE A 21 23.39 -18.71 3.44
N THR A 22 23.17 -17.52 2.86
CA THR A 22 23.48 -16.21 3.44
C THR A 22 22.25 -15.32 3.43
N PRO A 23 22.14 -14.33 4.35
CA PRO A 23 21.09 -13.34 4.28
C PRO A 23 21.12 -12.54 2.98
N ILE A 24 19.95 -12.10 2.52
CA ILE A 24 19.78 -11.22 1.36
C ILE A 24 19.02 -9.96 1.77
N ASP A 25 19.37 -8.82 1.19
CA ASP A 25 18.55 -7.61 1.33
C ASP A 25 17.45 -7.63 0.27
N PHE A 26 16.23 -7.53 0.74
CA PHE A 26 15.02 -7.49 -0.08
C PHE A 26 14.36 -6.13 0.07
N ILE A 27 13.99 -5.54 -1.06
CA ILE A 27 13.29 -4.26 -1.12
C ILE A 27 12.00 -4.46 -1.91
N LEU A 28 10.87 -4.18 -1.29
CA LEU A 28 9.60 -4.01 -1.97
C LEU A 28 9.36 -2.49 -2.11
N PRO A 29 9.47 -1.93 -3.33
CA PRO A 29 9.49 -0.49 -3.51
C PRO A 29 8.11 0.14 -3.40
N ALA A 30 8.02 1.31 -2.77
CA ALA A 30 6.85 2.16 -2.74
C ALA A 30 6.23 2.29 -4.14
N GLY A 31 4.91 2.25 -4.20
CA GLY A 31 4.17 2.20 -5.45
C GLY A 31 3.97 0.79 -6.01
N ALA A 32 4.61 -0.24 -5.45
CA ALA A 32 4.26 -1.61 -5.80
C ALA A 32 2.79 -1.89 -5.43
N PHE A 33 2.06 -2.49 -6.36
CA PHE A 33 0.66 -2.84 -6.15
C PHE A 33 0.39 -4.32 -6.42
N PHE A 34 -0.67 -4.80 -5.77
CA PHE A 34 -1.06 -6.19 -5.74
C PHE A 34 -2.48 -6.33 -6.25
N GLN A 35 -2.62 -7.15 -7.28
CA GLN A 35 -3.92 -7.48 -7.83
C GLN A 35 -4.53 -8.60 -6.99
N ALA A 36 -5.77 -8.42 -6.56
CA ALA A 36 -6.54 -9.49 -5.94
C ALA A 36 -6.84 -10.60 -6.97
N GLY A 37 -6.81 -11.85 -6.53
CA GLY A 37 -7.21 -12.99 -7.36
C GLY A 37 -8.70 -12.99 -7.70
N ALA A 38 -9.52 -12.46 -6.79
CA ALA A 38 -10.94 -12.21 -7.02
C ALA A 38 -11.13 -10.86 -7.73
N SER A 39 -12.03 -10.80 -8.71
CA SER A 39 -12.22 -9.61 -9.55
C SER A 39 -13.00 -8.48 -8.89
N ASP A 40 -13.69 -8.77 -7.79
CA ASP A 40 -14.52 -7.83 -7.03
C ASP A 40 -13.81 -7.30 -5.77
N VAL A 41 -12.61 -7.81 -5.48
CA VAL A 41 -11.77 -7.34 -4.38
C VAL A 41 -10.79 -6.32 -4.89
N GLN A 42 -10.63 -5.24 -4.14
CA GLN A 42 -9.81 -4.12 -4.57
C GLN A 42 -8.31 -4.46 -4.64
N PRO A 43 -7.58 -3.89 -5.61
CA PRO A 43 -6.13 -3.91 -5.60
C PRO A 43 -5.56 -3.13 -4.41
N MET A 44 -4.36 -3.51 -3.99
CA MET A 44 -3.69 -2.95 -2.82
C MET A 44 -2.34 -2.34 -3.20
N LEU A 45 -1.93 -1.24 -2.57
CA LEU A 45 -0.71 -0.47 -2.87
C LEU A 45 0.17 -0.34 -1.63
N ILE A 46 1.50 -0.43 -1.75
CA ILE A 46 2.40 0.06 -0.69
C ILE A 46 2.78 1.52 -0.91
N ALA A 47 2.74 2.30 0.17
CA ALA A 47 3.05 3.72 0.13
C ALA A 47 4.50 4.05 0.50
N THR A 48 5.20 3.12 1.16
CA THR A 48 6.61 3.25 1.58
C THR A 48 7.41 2.02 1.18
N ASP A 49 8.72 2.21 1.00
CA ASP A 49 9.64 1.10 0.74
C ASP A 49 9.65 0.15 1.94
N ILE A 50 9.51 -1.16 1.68
CA ILE A 50 9.71 -2.19 2.69
C ILE A 50 11.08 -2.82 2.48
N CYS A 51 12.01 -2.48 3.37
CA CYS A 51 13.39 -2.97 3.36
C CYS A 51 13.56 -4.03 4.45
N LEU A 52 14.00 -5.23 4.07
CA LEU A 52 14.19 -6.36 4.99
C LEU A 52 15.48 -7.10 4.67
N THR A 53 16.22 -7.48 5.72
CA THR A 53 17.29 -8.47 5.58
C THR A 53 16.74 -9.85 5.89
N VAL A 54 16.77 -10.73 4.90
CA VAL A 54 16.07 -12.02 4.88
C VAL A 54 17.08 -13.14 5.06
N ALA A 55 17.07 -13.76 6.24
CA ALA A 55 17.90 -14.94 6.52
C ALA A 55 17.53 -16.13 5.60
N PRO A 56 18.44 -17.10 5.40
CA PRO A 56 18.12 -18.37 4.75
C PRO A 56 16.86 -19.03 5.32
N GLY A 57 16.00 -19.53 4.44
CA GLY A 57 14.73 -20.15 4.82
C GLY A 57 13.52 -19.27 4.52
N TYR A 58 12.40 -19.56 5.19
CA TYR A 58 11.12 -18.92 4.95
C TYR A 58 10.77 -17.94 6.07
N ILE A 59 10.33 -16.75 5.69
CA ILE A 59 9.82 -15.73 6.62
C ILE A 59 8.42 -15.29 6.22
N LYS A 60 7.68 -14.80 7.21
CA LYS A 60 6.44 -14.05 6.99
C LYS A 60 6.57 -12.67 7.61
N PHE A 61 6.02 -11.67 6.94
CA PHE A 61 5.96 -10.31 7.45
C PHE A 61 4.67 -9.63 6.99
N LEU A 62 4.25 -8.63 7.76
CA LEU A 62 3.11 -7.79 7.43
C LEU A 62 3.58 -6.62 6.58
N VAL A 63 2.82 -6.32 5.54
CA VAL A 63 3.03 -5.18 4.66
C VAL A 63 1.80 -4.28 4.79
N PRO A 64 1.95 -3.05 5.32
CA PRO A 64 0.85 -2.09 5.33
C PRO A 64 0.55 -1.67 3.89
N THR A 65 -0.72 -1.76 3.51
CA THR A 65 -1.19 -1.47 2.16
C THR A 65 -2.44 -0.62 2.16
N TYR A 66 -2.59 0.11 1.07
CA TYR A 66 -3.68 1.05 0.82
C TYR A 66 -4.55 0.55 -0.31
N CYS A 67 -5.84 0.65 -0.09
CA CYS A 67 -6.90 0.29 -1.00
C CYS A 67 -6.87 1.20 -2.25
N MET A 68 -6.84 0.63 -3.45
CA MET A 68 -6.81 1.41 -4.69
C MET A 68 -8.18 1.65 -5.32
N ASP A 69 -9.23 1.00 -4.84
CA ASP A 69 -10.58 1.13 -5.39
C ASP A 69 -11.63 1.17 -4.28
N GLY A 70 -12.12 2.38 -3.98
CA GLY A 70 -13.11 2.62 -2.93
C GLY A 70 -14.50 2.05 -3.24
N TYR A 71 -14.73 1.57 -4.46
CA TYR A 71 -16.00 0.98 -4.89
C TYR A 71 -15.99 -0.56 -4.88
N ALA A 72 -14.81 -1.17 -4.79
CA ALA A 72 -14.64 -2.63 -4.71
C ALA A 72 -14.66 -3.13 -3.26
N HIS A 73 -14.78 -4.45 -3.08
CA HIS A 73 -14.86 -5.06 -1.76
C HIS A 73 -13.53 -4.91 -1.00
N ALA A 74 -13.64 -4.65 0.31
CA ALA A 74 -12.52 -4.72 1.25
C ALA A 74 -11.88 -6.12 1.24
N PRO A 75 -10.55 -6.21 1.33
CA PRO A 75 -9.89 -7.50 1.42
C PRO A 75 -10.21 -8.21 2.73
N SER A 76 -10.27 -9.53 2.67
CA SER A 76 -10.46 -10.44 3.79
C SER A 76 -9.25 -11.36 3.95
N SER A 77 -9.22 -12.15 5.02
CA SER A 77 -8.17 -13.15 5.25
C SER A 77 -8.18 -14.32 4.26
N GLU A 78 -9.24 -14.48 3.46
CA GLU A 78 -9.37 -15.54 2.46
C GLU A 78 -8.87 -15.11 1.08
N ASP A 79 -8.69 -13.80 0.89
CA ASP A 79 -8.26 -13.24 -0.38
C ASP A 79 -6.77 -13.47 -0.63
N THR A 80 -6.45 -13.69 -1.90
CA THR A 80 -5.07 -13.87 -2.36
C THR A 80 -4.68 -12.74 -3.28
N PHE A 81 -3.41 -12.36 -3.21
CA PHE A 81 -2.86 -11.22 -3.92
C PHE A 81 -1.59 -11.63 -4.67
N ALA A 82 -1.43 -11.11 -5.88
CA ALA A 82 -0.22 -11.26 -6.68
C ALA A 82 0.40 -9.89 -6.94
N ILE A 83 1.72 -9.80 -6.86
CA ILE A 83 2.45 -8.59 -7.25
C ILE A 83 2.21 -8.33 -8.74
N SER A 84 1.65 -7.16 -9.06
CA SER A 84 1.21 -6.81 -10.42
C SER A 84 2.13 -5.79 -11.09
N GLY A 85 2.92 -5.04 -10.31
CA GLY A 85 3.92 -4.10 -10.81
C GLY A 85 4.01 -2.85 -9.95
N ILE A 86 4.43 -1.74 -10.57
CA ILE A 86 4.49 -0.41 -9.95
C ILE A 86 3.37 0.46 -10.54
N ALA A 87 2.60 1.11 -9.68
CA ALA A 87 1.57 2.07 -10.08
C ALA A 87 2.19 3.21 -10.93
N GLN A 88 1.60 3.49 -12.09
CA GLN A 88 2.13 4.45 -13.08
C GLN A 88 1.36 5.78 -13.11
N GLN A 89 0.31 5.90 -12.29
CA GLN A 89 -0.50 7.11 -12.22
C GLN A 89 0.34 8.25 -11.63
N ALA A 90 0.35 9.41 -12.30
CA ALA A 90 1.15 10.57 -11.89
C ALA A 90 0.78 11.05 -10.47
N CYS A 91 -0.51 11.02 -10.11
CA CYS A 91 -0.94 11.39 -8.76
C CYS A 91 -0.54 10.36 -7.69
N ILE A 92 -0.38 9.06 -8.02
CA ILE A 92 0.20 8.10 -7.10
C ILE A 92 1.67 8.44 -6.88
N ALA A 93 2.44 8.68 -7.95
CA ALA A 93 3.83 9.09 -7.83
C ALA A 93 3.99 10.36 -6.97
N GLU A 94 3.10 11.34 -7.15
CA GLU A 94 3.03 12.54 -6.31
C GLU A 94 2.79 12.21 -4.83
N ILE A 95 1.79 11.38 -4.51
CA ILE A 95 1.52 10.96 -3.12
C ILE A 95 2.76 10.30 -2.50
N LEU A 96 3.37 9.35 -3.21
CA LEU A 96 4.56 8.62 -2.75
C LEU A 96 5.76 9.56 -2.52
N ASP A 97 5.92 10.58 -3.35
CA ASP A 97 6.97 11.59 -3.19
C ASP A 97 6.75 12.46 -1.96
N LEU A 98 5.51 12.86 -1.68
CA LEU A 98 5.16 13.72 -0.53
C LEU A 98 5.38 13.03 0.81
N ILE A 99 5.23 11.71 0.86
CA ILE A 99 5.39 10.89 2.08
C ILE A 99 6.74 10.17 2.15
N ARG A 100 7.62 10.40 1.18
CA ARG A 100 8.90 9.71 1.09
C ARG A 100 9.75 9.93 2.35
N GLY A 101 10.26 8.84 2.92
CA GLY A 101 11.12 8.88 4.10
C GLY A 101 10.38 9.04 5.43
N LYS A 102 9.04 9.01 5.43
CA LYS A 102 8.23 8.97 6.64
C LYS A 102 8.15 7.51 7.13
N GLU A 103 8.74 7.24 8.28
CA GLU A 103 8.87 5.87 8.82
C GLU A 103 7.83 5.54 9.90
N ASP A 104 7.20 6.55 10.51
CA ASP A 104 6.21 6.40 11.60
C ASP A 104 4.84 6.93 11.17
N ILE A 105 4.19 6.20 10.26
CA ILE A 105 2.85 6.53 9.79
C ILE A 105 1.84 6.07 10.85
N SER A 106 1.21 7.03 11.53
CA SER A 106 0.17 6.70 12.51
C SER A 106 -1.11 6.19 11.84
N HIS A 107 -2.05 5.70 12.65
CA HIS A 107 -3.37 5.31 12.14
C HIS A 107 -4.13 6.47 11.48
N THR A 108 -3.98 7.69 12.02
CA THR A 108 -4.59 8.89 11.44
C THR A 108 -3.93 9.26 10.12
N ASP A 109 -2.60 9.16 10.04
CA ASP A 109 -1.85 9.46 8.82
C ASP A 109 -2.16 8.45 7.72
N SER A 110 -2.37 7.19 8.11
CA SER A 110 -2.80 6.13 7.18
C SER A 110 -4.13 6.47 6.51
N TYR A 111 -5.07 7.06 7.26
CA TYR A 111 -6.34 7.51 6.69
C TYR A 111 -6.17 8.66 5.68
N ILE A 112 -5.28 9.61 5.97
CA ILE A 112 -4.97 10.72 5.04
C ILE A 112 -4.40 10.16 3.72
N ILE A 113 -3.47 9.21 3.81
CA ILE A 113 -2.90 8.55 2.63
C ILE A 113 -3.98 7.79 1.85
N GLN A 114 -4.86 7.07 2.53
CA GLN A 114 -5.94 6.30 1.90
C GLN A 114 -6.93 7.18 1.12
N GLU A 115 -7.36 8.29 1.70
CA GLU A 115 -8.24 9.25 1.04
C GLU A 115 -7.57 9.86 -0.20
N ALA A 116 -6.28 10.18 -0.11
CA ALA A 116 -5.52 10.69 -1.25
C ALA A 116 -5.39 9.64 -2.37
N VAL A 117 -5.14 8.38 -2.03
CA VAL A 117 -5.09 7.27 -3.01
C VAL A 117 -6.44 7.13 -3.72
N TRP A 118 -7.56 7.08 -2.99
CA TRP A 118 -8.88 6.97 -3.62
C TRP A 118 -9.22 8.18 -4.48
N THR A 119 -8.91 9.39 -4.01
CA THR A 119 -9.12 10.62 -4.79
C THR A 119 -8.32 10.58 -6.09
N CYS A 120 -7.06 10.15 -6.04
CA CYS A 120 -6.23 9.95 -7.22
C CYS A 120 -6.81 8.90 -8.17
N MET A 121 -7.33 7.79 -7.65
CA MET A 121 -7.89 6.71 -8.47
C MET A 121 -9.22 7.09 -9.11
N GLU A 122 -10.03 7.91 -8.45
CA GLU A 122 -11.32 8.39 -8.95
C GLU A 122 -11.18 9.57 -9.93
N PHE A 123 -10.36 10.55 -9.57
CA PHE A 123 -10.29 11.84 -10.29
C PHE A 123 -8.99 12.05 -11.07
N GLY A 124 -8.03 11.12 -10.97
CA GLY A 124 -6.72 11.25 -11.62
C GLY A 124 -5.81 12.32 -11.00
N SER A 125 -6.17 12.88 -9.84
CA SER A 125 -5.41 13.91 -9.13
C SER A 125 -5.76 13.95 -7.64
N ILE A 126 -4.93 14.60 -6.83
CA ILE A 126 -5.23 14.92 -5.42
C ILE A 126 -5.51 16.42 -5.25
N THR A 127 -6.24 16.77 -4.20
CA THR A 127 -6.56 18.17 -3.87
C THR A 127 -5.37 18.89 -3.22
N GLU A 128 -5.43 20.22 -3.13
CA GLU A 128 -4.38 21.00 -2.46
C GLU A 128 -4.36 20.77 -0.94
N ASP A 129 -5.53 20.58 -0.34
CA ASP A 129 -5.64 20.25 1.09
C ASP A 129 -4.98 18.89 1.36
N GLN A 130 -5.24 17.89 0.50
CA GLN A 130 -4.58 16.58 0.60
C GLN A 130 -3.07 16.67 0.40
N ARG A 131 -2.57 17.49 -0.55
CA ARG A 131 -1.12 17.72 -0.66
C ARG A 131 -0.54 18.28 0.63
N THR A 132 -1.21 19.28 1.20
CA THR A 132 -0.77 19.94 2.43
C THR A 132 -0.75 18.96 3.59
N ASP A 133 -1.80 18.14 3.73
CA ASP A 133 -1.88 17.12 4.77
C ASP A 133 -0.77 16.07 4.60
N LEU A 134 -0.57 15.54 3.39
CA LEU A 134 0.50 14.57 3.08
C LEU A 134 1.91 15.12 3.39
N GLN A 135 2.17 16.40 3.08
CA GLN A 135 3.45 17.05 3.39
C GLN A 135 3.70 17.14 4.89
N ASN A 136 2.65 17.30 5.68
CA ASN A 136 2.72 17.53 7.13
C ASN A 136 2.61 16.25 7.99
N LEU A 137 2.46 15.07 7.36
CA LEU A 137 2.57 13.78 8.06
C LEU A 137 3.90 13.58 8.79
#